data_AF-A0A2G9PQS0-F1
#
_entry.id   AF-A0A2G9PQS0-F1
#
_cell.length_a   1.000
_cell.length_b   1.000
_cell.length_c   1.000
_cell.angle_alpha   90.00
_cell.angle_beta   90.00
_cell.angle_gamma   90.00
#
_symmetry.space_group_name_H-M   'P 1'
#
loop_
_entity.id
_entity.type
_entity.pdbx_description
1 polymer ?
#
loop_
_entity_poly.entity_id
_entity_poly.type
_entity_poly.pdbx_seq_one_letter_code
_entity_poly.pdbx_strand_id
1 'polypeptide(L)'
;MFTTNDYCAHEPETCHFKLYNSKEKHMEQHKQKMDRFNDHNFLPQFIDKYRELPCLWQVKHPFYTNKRKRQAALDQLLNLVKLQIPTANINYLKVKIGGLRSTYNREGKKVQDSMRSGAAADDIYVLRLWYYDRLRFLSDQTEIRPSLSTYPSISDEASEVQPGPSTQEEDVEKPSMSQ
;
A
#
# COMPACT_ATOMS: atom_id res chain seq x y z
N MET A 1 34.66 73.85 1.45
CA MET A 1 33.98 72.95 2.40
C MET A 1 32.63 72.59 1.80
N PHE A 2 32.47 71.37 1.30
CA PHE A 2 31.16 70.81 0.98
C PHE A 2 31.13 69.38 1.53
N THR A 3 30.10 69.14 2.32
CA THR A 3 29.85 67.97 3.16
C THR A 3 29.23 66.82 2.36
N THR A 4 29.59 65.60 2.79
CA THR A 4 28.80 64.36 2.79
C THR A 4 28.10 63.97 1.49
N ASN A 5 28.70 63.03 0.76
CA ASN A 5 27.94 62.14 -0.12
C ASN A 5 27.59 60.89 0.70
N ASP A 6 26.39 60.89 1.28
CA ASP A 6 25.79 59.72 1.92
C ASP A 6 25.45 58.70 0.83
N TYR A 7 26.29 57.66 0.73
CA TYR A 7 26.03 56.51 -0.11
C TYR A 7 24.98 55.64 0.59
N CYS A 8 23.75 55.68 0.09
CA CYS A 8 22.63 54.87 0.56
C CYS A 8 22.94 53.38 0.35
N ALA A 9 23.26 52.66 1.43
CA ALA A 9 23.41 51.21 1.43
C ALA A 9 22.02 50.55 1.27
N HIS A 10 21.62 50.29 0.03
CA HIS A 10 20.51 49.36 -0.23
C HIS A 10 21.02 47.93 -0.09
N GLU A 11 20.71 47.28 1.04
CA GLU A 11 20.97 45.86 1.31
C GLU A 11 20.17 44.94 0.34
N PRO A 12 20.83 44.07 -0.45
CA PRO A 12 20.15 43.01 -1.20
C PRO A 12 19.95 41.71 -0.38
N GLU A 13 20.31 41.69 0.90
CA GLU A 13 20.41 40.48 1.74
C GLU A 13 19.05 39.91 2.18
N THR A 14 17.96 40.68 2.12
CA THR A 14 16.74 40.34 2.86
C THR A 14 15.93 39.20 2.24
N CYS A 15 15.95 39.03 0.91
CA CYS A 15 15.11 38.03 0.24
C CYS A 15 15.70 36.61 0.32
N HIS A 16 17.01 36.48 0.10
CA HIS A 16 17.70 35.19 0.15
C HIS A 16 17.71 34.61 1.57
N PHE A 17 17.98 35.44 2.58
CA PHE A 17 17.93 35.04 3.99
C PHE A 17 16.52 34.65 4.44
N LYS A 18 15.47 35.38 4.00
CA LYS A 18 14.06 35.01 4.27
C LYS A 18 13.69 33.66 3.65
N LEU A 19 14.14 33.38 2.43
CA LEU A 19 13.89 32.10 1.75
C LEU A 19 14.61 30.93 2.43
N TYR A 20 15.87 31.11 2.86
CA TYR A 20 16.63 30.09 3.58
C TYR A 20 15.96 29.73 4.91
N ASN A 21 15.62 30.73 5.74
CA ASN A 21 14.93 30.50 7.01
C ASN A 21 13.54 29.84 6.83
N SER A 22 12.84 30.16 5.74
CA SER A 22 11.57 29.52 5.38
C SER A 22 11.76 28.03 5.02
N LYS A 23 12.80 27.70 4.24
CA LYS A 23 13.15 26.31 3.90
C LYS A 23 13.53 25.51 5.14
N GLU A 24 14.38 26.06 6.00
CA GLU A 24 14.79 25.43 7.27
C GLU A 24 13.57 25.16 8.17
N LYS A 25 12.70 26.15 8.33
CA LYS A 25 11.47 26.00 9.12
C LYS A 25 10.55 24.90 8.55
N HIS A 26 10.43 24.79 7.23
CA HIS A 26 9.66 23.73 6.60
C HIS A 26 10.30 22.34 6.80
N MET A 27 11.63 22.24 6.70
CA MET A 27 12.37 21.00 6.93
C MET A 27 12.23 20.51 8.37
N GLU A 28 12.35 21.41 9.35
CA GLU A 28 12.21 21.06 10.77
C GLU A 28 10.78 20.62 11.09
N GLN A 29 9.77 21.31 10.55
CA GLN A 29 8.38 20.88 10.68
C GLN A 29 8.15 19.49 10.06
N HIS A 30 8.74 19.21 8.91
CA HIS A 30 8.64 17.89 8.28
C HIS A 30 9.33 16.80 9.12
N LYS A 31 10.51 17.08 9.65
CA LYS A 31 11.26 16.19 10.55
C LYS A 31 10.46 15.89 11.81
N GLN A 32 9.94 16.91 12.49
CA GLN A 32 9.11 16.73 13.68
C GLN A 32 7.85 15.90 13.40
N LYS A 33 7.19 16.10 12.25
CA LYS A 33 6.06 15.25 11.83
C LYS A 33 6.48 13.80 11.60
N MET A 34 7.72 13.57 11.16
CA MET A 34 8.25 12.24 10.92
C MET A 34 8.56 11.54 12.25
N ASP A 35 9.18 12.24 13.19
CA ASP A 35 9.52 11.71 14.51
C ASP A 35 8.26 11.32 15.28
N ARG A 36 7.23 12.18 15.27
CA ARG A 36 5.93 11.88 15.90
C ARG A 36 5.22 10.67 15.27
N PHE A 37 5.36 10.47 13.96
CA PHE A 37 4.76 9.33 13.28
C PHE A 37 5.50 8.02 13.57
N ASN A 38 6.83 8.08 13.71
CA ASN A 38 7.67 6.92 13.99
C ASN A 38 7.77 6.59 15.48
N ASP A 39 6.99 7.26 16.33
CA ASP A 39 6.91 6.97 17.75
C ASP A 39 6.61 5.48 18.01
N HIS A 40 7.34 4.91 18.97
CA HIS A 40 7.30 3.47 19.26
C HIS A 40 5.95 2.98 19.76
N ASN A 41 5.11 3.86 20.31
CA ASN A 41 3.77 3.50 20.75
C ASN A 41 2.75 3.70 19.62
N PHE A 42 2.94 4.72 18.78
CA PHE A 42 1.99 5.07 17.73
C PHE A 42 2.12 4.24 16.45
N LEU A 43 3.34 4.07 15.92
CA LEU A 43 3.53 3.39 14.64
C LEU A 43 2.97 1.94 14.63
N PRO A 44 3.10 1.14 15.71
CA PRO A 44 2.48 -0.18 15.76
C PRO A 44 0.96 -0.13 15.68
N GLN A 45 0.34 0.81 16.41
CA GLN A 45 -1.12 1.00 16.38
C GLN A 45 -1.59 1.43 14.99
N PHE A 46 -0.83 2.30 14.33
CA PHE A 46 -1.08 2.68 12.95
C PHE A 46 -1.02 1.47 12.01
N ILE A 47 0.02 0.63 12.12
CA ILE A 47 0.19 -0.55 11.28
C ILE A 47 -0.92 -1.57 11.52
N ASP A 48 -1.29 -1.82 12.77
CA ASP A 48 -2.36 -2.75 13.14
C ASP A 48 -3.70 -2.27 12.57
N LYS A 49 -4.00 -0.97 12.69
CA LYS A 49 -5.21 -0.39 12.08
C LYS A 49 -5.19 -0.46 10.56
N TYR A 50 -4.03 -0.25 9.94
CA TYR A 50 -3.87 -0.38 8.49
C TYR A 50 -4.06 -1.83 8.01
N ARG A 51 -3.60 -2.83 8.79
CA ARG A 51 -3.80 -4.26 8.53
C ARG A 51 -5.30 -4.62 8.48
N GLU A 52 -6.10 -4.07 9.38
CA GLU A 52 -7.56 -4.25 9.45
C GLU A 52 -8.33 -3.68 8.23
N LEU A 53 -7.66 -2.94 7.34
CA LEU A 53 -8.27 -2.26 6.20
C LEU A 53 -7.81 -2.88 4.86
N PRO A 54 -8.17 -4.13 4.54
CA PRO A 54 -7.66 -4.86 3.38
C PRO A 54 -7.97 -4.18 2.04
N CYS A 55 -9.04 -3.40 1.94
CA CYS A 55 -9.34 -2.60 0.74
C CYS A 55 -8.25 -1.58 0.38
N LEU A 56 -7.35 -1.24 1.31
CA LEU A 56 -6.22 -0.35 1.06
C LEU A 56 -4.99 -1.07 0.50
N TRP A 57 -4.82 -2.36 0.81
CA TRP A 57 -3.54 -3.05 0.59
C TRP A 57 -3.61 -4.38 -0.13
N GLN A 58 -4.73 -5.09 -0.07
CA GLN A 58 -4.94 -6.42 -0.66
C GLN A 58 -5.59 -6.28 -2.03
N VAL A 59 -4.84 -6.59 -3.09
CA VAL A 59 -5.29 -6.39 -4.48
C VAL A 59 -6.52 -7.25 -4.82
N LYS A 60 -6.58 -8.46 -4.26
CA LYS A 60 -7.68 -9.42 -4.44
C LYS A 60 -8.95 -9.06 -3.66
N HIS A 61 -8.91 -8.04 -2.79
CA HIS A 61 -10.06 -7.68 -1.97
C HIS A 61 -11.18 -7.08 -2.83
N PRO A 62 -12.46 -7.46 -2.66
CA PRO A 62 -13.56 -6.99 -3.52
C PRO A 62 -13.71 -5.47 -3.59
N PHE A 63 -13.32 -4.76 -2.53
CA PHE A 63 -13.39 -3.31 -2.46
C PHE A 63 -12.07 -2.59 -2.78
N TYR A 64 -11.06 -3.31 -3.29
CA TYR A 64 -9.78 -2.73 -3.65
C TYR A 64 -9.89 -1.71 -4.78
N THR A 65 -10.82 -1.83 -5.72
CA THR A 65 -11.04 -0.82 -6.78
C THR A 65 -12.14 0.19 -6.44
N ASN A 66 -12.87 -0.05 -5.34
CA ASN A 66 -13.99 0.79 -4.94
C ASN A 66 -13.49 2.09 -4.29
N LYS A 67 -13.49 3.19 -5.07
CA LYS A 67 -13.01 4.51 -4.64
C LYS A 67 -13.66 4.99 -3.34
N ARG A 68 -14.97 4.81 -3.17
CA ARG A 68 -15.72 5.29 -1.99
C ARG A 68 -15.31 4.53 -0.73
N LYS A 69 -15.26 3.20 -0.79
CA LYS A 69 -14.86 2.36 0.34
C LYS A 69 -13.40 2.55 0.72
N ARG A 70 -12.51 2.69 -0.26
CA ARG A 70 -11.11 3.06 -0.01
C ARG A 70 -10.99 4.42 0.67
N GLN A 71 -11.75 5.42 0.20
CA GLN A 71 -11.71 6.75 0.80
C GLN A 71 -12.17 6.70 2.27
N ALA A 72 -13.28 6.00 2.55
CA ALA A 72 -13.75 5.82 3.93
C ALA A 72 -12.70 5.13 4.82
N ALA A 73 -12.00 4.11 4.31
CA ALA A 73 -10.91 3.46 5.04
C ALA A 73 -9.71 4.41 5.27
N LEU A 74 -9.36 5.24 4.27
CA LEU A 74 -8.34 6.28 4.45
C LEU A 74 -8.75 7.32 5.48
N ASP A 75 -10.02 7.71 5.52
CA ASP A 75 -10.54 8.68 6.50
C ASP A 75 -10.47 8.13 7.92
N GLN A 76 -10.80 6.84 8.11
CA GLN A 76 -10.65 6.15 9.41
C GLN A 76 -9.19 6.19 9.89
N LEU A 77 -8.25 5.87 9.02
CA LEU A 77 -6.82 5.87 9.35
C LEU A 77 -6.29 7.30 9.56
N LEU A 78 -6.80 8.28 8.80
CA LEU A 78 -6.46 9.69 8.98
C LEU A 78 -6.91 10.22 10.34
N ASN A 79 -8.09 9.81 10.83
CA ASN A 79 -8.57 10.22 12.14
C ASN A 79 -7.61 9.77 13.25
N LEU A 80 -7.08 8.54 13.16
CA LEU A 80 -6.04 8.05 14.07
C LEU A 80 -4.75 8.87 13.95
N VAL A 81 -4.30 9.19 12.73
CA VAL A 81 -3.09 10.02 12.53
C VAL A 81 -3.26 11.43 13.07
N LYS A 82 -4.46 12.02 12.97
CA LYS A 82 -4.72 13.37 13.48
C LYS A 82 -4.59 13.49 14.99
N LEU A 83 -4.77 12.39 15.74
CA LEU A 83 -4.50 12.37 17.20
C LEU A 83 -3.03 12.66 17.50
N GLN A 84 -2.12 12.18 16.65
CA GLN A 84 -0.69 12.45 16.80
C GLN A 84 -0.18 13.63 15.99
N ILE A 85 -0.77 13.91 14.84
CA ILE A 85 -0.34 14.94 13.89
C ILE A 85 -1.58 15.70 13.41
N PRO A 86 -2.03 16.74 14.14
CA PRO A 86 -3.28 17.43 13.84
C PRO A 86 -3.33 18.06 12.44
N THR A 87 -2.17 18.40 11.87
CA THR A 87 -2.05 18.99 10.53
C THR A 87 -1.97 17.95 9.40
N ALA A 88 -2.15 16.66 9.71
CA ALA A 88 -2.14 15.60 8.70
C ALA A 88 -3.37 15.68 7.79
N ASN A 89 -3.16 15.39 6.51
CA ASN A 89 -4.20 15.29 5.50
C ASN A 89 -4.09 13.96 4.72
N ILE A 90 -5.05 13.70 3.84
CA ILE A 90 -5.08 12.46 3.05
C ILE A 90 -3.83 12.28 2.20
N ASN A 91 -3.25 13.36 1.67
CA ASN A 91 -2.03 13.28 0.86
C ASN A 91 -0.83 12.83 1.70
N TYR A 92 -0.65 13.43 2.88
CA TYR A 92 0.36 13.01 3.85
C TYR A 92 0.21 11.52 4.18
N LEU A 93 -1.02 11.07 4.48
CA LEU A 93 -1.30 9.68 4.80
C LEU A 93 -0.94 8.73 3.64
N LYS A 94 -1.34 9.06 2.41
CA LYS A 94 -1.01 8.25 1.22
C LYS A 94 0.49 8.14 1.00
N VAL A 95 1.23 9.25 1.16
CA VAL A 95 2.69 9.27 1.08
C VAL A 95 3.30 8.37 2.16
N LYS A 96 2.78 8.40 3.40
CA LYS A 96 3.25 7.53 4.48
C LYS A 96 2.98 6.05 4.22
N ILE A 97 1.78 5.69 3.80
CA ILE A 97 1.45 4.31 3.41
C ILE A 97 2.37 3.84 2.27
N GLY A 98 2.57 4.68 1.25
CA GLY A 98 3.49 4.40 0.15
C GLY A 98 4.92 4.17 0.64
N GLY A 99 5.43 5.05 1.51
CA GLY A 99 6.76 4.94 2.10
C GLY A 99 6.97 3.67 2.92
N LEU A 100 5.97 3.26 3.71
CA LEU A 100 5.98 2.00 4.46
C LEU A 100 6.07 0.80 3.52
N ARG A 101 5.23 0.76 2.48
CA ARG A 101 5.24 -0.32 1.47
C ARG A 101 6.58 -0.39 0.73
N SER A 102 7.09 0.75 0.27
CA SER A 102 8.38 0.82 -0.43
C SER A 102 9.54 0.37 0.45
N THR A 103 9.52 0.76 1.72
CA THR A 103 10.53 0.32 2.69
C THR A 103 10.46 -1.18 2.92
N TYR A 104 9.27 -1.71 3.21
CA TYR A 104 9.05 -3.15 3.38
C TYR A 104 9.51 -3.97 2.17
N ASN A 105 9.13 -3.56 0.96
CA ASN A 105 9.51 -4.25 -0.28
C ASN A 105 11.02 -4.21 -0.53
N ARG A 106 11.67 -3.06 -0.27
CA ARG A 106 13.13 -2.93 -0.40
C ARG A 106 13.86 -3.84 0.59
N GLU A 107 13.40 -3.89 1.83
CA GLU A 107 13.98 -4.78 2.83
C GLU A 107 13.77 -6.26 2.45
N GLY A 108 12.57 -6.64 2.00
CA GLY A 108 12.31 -8.00 1.50
C GLY A 108 13.18 -8.37 0.30
N LYS A 109 13.44 -7.43 -0.62
CA LYS A 109 14.34 -7.66 -1.76
C LYS A 109 15.77 -7.97 -1.30
N LYS A 110 16.31 -7.25 -0.31
CA LYS A 110 17.66 -7.53 0.22
C LYS A 110 17.78 -8.95 0.77
N VAL A 111 16.75 -9.43 1.46
CA VAL A 111 16.70 -10.80 1.98
C VAL A 111 16.73 -11.83 0.84
N GLN A 112 15.91 -11.61 -0.21
CA GLN A 112 15.89 -12.49 -1.38
C GLN A 112 17.20 -12.46 -2.17
N ASP A 113 17.81 -11.29 -2.34
CA ASP A 113 19.08 -11.12 -3.05
C ASP A 113 20.25 -11.79 -2.29
N SER A 114 20.24 -11.74 -0.95
CA SER A 114 21.20 -12.47 -0.09
C SER A 114 21.08 -13.99 -0.28
N MET A 115 19.84 -14.53 -0.31
CA MET A 115 19.59 -15.96 -0.57
C MET A 115 20.06 -16.40 -1.97
N ARG A 116 19.83 -15.57 -2.99
CA ARG A 116 20.19 -15.89 -4.39
C ARG A 116 21.70 -15.85 -4.63
N SER A 117 22.43 -15.00 -3.91
CA SER A 117 23.87 -14.79 -4.13
C SER A 117 24.76 -15.85 -3.49
N GLY A 118 24.17 -16.90 -2.89
CA GLY A 118 24.91 -17.98 -2.25
C GLY A 118 25.71 -17.53 -1.03
N ALA A 119 25.29 -16.44 -0.39
CA ALA A 119 25.96 -15.93 0.80
C ALA A 119 25.98 -17.02 1.89
N ALA A 120 27.12 -17.21 2.56
CA ALA A 120 27.25 -18.16 3.66
C ALA A 120 26.19 -17.87 4.74
N ALA A 121 25.76 -18.90 5.49
CA ALA A 121 24.66 -18.81 6.45
C ALA A 121 24.79 -17.67 7.49
N ASP A 122 26.00 -17.14 7.70
CA ASP A 122 26.31 -16.02 8.60
C ASP A 122 26.07 -14.61 8.00
N ASP A 123 25.72 -14.48 6.72
CA ASP A 123 25.58 -13.19 6.01
C ASP A 123 24.11 -12.88 5.62
N ILE A 124 23.16 -13.48 6.34
CA ILE A 124 21.72 -13.18 6.19
C ILE A 124 21.45 -11.79 6.73
N TYR A 125 20.97 -10.89 5.86
CA TYR A 125 20.64 -9.52 6.21
C TYR A 125 19.66 -9.44 7.39
N VAL A 126 20.13 -8.92 8.53
CA VAL A 126 19.27 -8.61 9.68
C VAL A 126 18.46 -7.35 9.37
N LEU A 127 17.14 -7.54 9.29
CA LEU A 127 16.17 -6.48 9.04
C LEU A 127 16.26 -5.40 10.14
N ARG A 128 16.74 -4.20 9.80
CA ARG A 128 16.83 -3.06 10.74
C ARG A 128 15.48 -2.42 11.08
N LEU A 129 14.38 -2.89 10.50
CA LEU A 129 13.04 -2.38 10.76
C LEU A 129 12.43 -3.09 11.98
N TRP A 130 12.37 -2.40 13.11
CA TRP A 130 11.77 -2.93 14.35
C TRP A 130 10.26 -3.26 14.23
N TYR A 131 9.58 -2.76 13.20
CA TYR A 131 8.18 -3.03 12.90
C TYR A 131 7.98 -3.94 11.68
N TYR A 132 9.05 -4.58 11.18
CA TYR A 132 8.99 -5.39 9.96
C TYR A 132 7.95 -6.50 10.03
N ASP A 133 7.94 -7.27 11.13
CA ASP A 133 7.02 -8.40 11.30
C ASP A 133 5.55 -7.98 11.26
N ARG A 134 5.24 -6.77 11.73
CA ARG A 134 3.89 -6.21 11.69
C ARG A 134 3.43 -5.88 10.27
N LEU A 135 4.34 -5.68 9.33
CA LEU A 135 4.04 -5.42 7.91
C LEU A 135 3.98 -6.70 7.06
N ARG A 136 4.22 -7.88 7.65
CA ARG A 136 4.27 -9.16 6.92
C ARG A 136 3.00 -9.47 6.12
N PHE A 137 1.85 -8.99 6.58
CA PHE A 137 0.56 -9.12 5.87
C PHE A 137 0.58 -8.56 4.45
N LEU A 138 1.51 -7.64 4.14
CA LEU A 138 1.66 -7.10 2.79
C LEU A 138 2.12 -8.16 1.77
N SER A 139 2.84 -9.19 2.22
CA SER A 139 3.32 -10.30 1.39
C SER A 139 2.32 -11.45 1.24
N ASP A 140 1.30 -11.55 2.11
CA ASP A 140 0.36 -12.69 2.15
C ASP A 140 -0.63 -12.73 0.97
N GLN A 141 -0.36 -12.01 -0.11
CA GLN A 141 -1.20 -11.96 -1.32
C GLN A 141 -0.92 -13.12 -2.29
N THR A 142 0.18 -13.84 -2.08
CA THR A 142 0.68 -14.94 -2.91
C THR A 142 0.36 -16.32 -2.34
N GLU A 143 -0.82 -16.51 -1.75
CA GLU A 143 -1.41 -17.86 -1.67
C GLU A 143 -1.55 -18.36 -3.12
N ILE A 144 -0.52 -19.10 -3.56
CA ILE A 144 -0.48 -19.89 -4.77
C ILE A 144 -1.60 -20.89 -4.59
N ARG A 145 -2.67 -20.74 -5.38
CA ARG A 145 -3.68 -21.78 -5.52
C ARG A 145 -2.91 -23.07 -5.78
N PRO A 146 -3.04 -24.14 -4.96
CA PRO A 146 -2.43 -25.41 -5.32
C PRO A 146 -2.93 -25.71 -6.73
N SER A 147 -2.00 -25.77 -7.68
CA SER A 147 -2.30 -26.18 -9.04
C SER A 147 -2.99 -27.51 -8.93
N LEU A 148 -4.30 -27.53 -9.18
CA LEU A 148 -5.05 -28.73 -9.48
C LEU A 148 -4.34 -29.32 -10.70
N SER A 149 -3.42 -30.24 -10.43
CA SER A 149 -2.83 -31.08 -11.45
C SER A 149 -4.01 -31.86 -12.03
N THR A 150 -4.41 -31.50 -13.24
CA THR A 150 -5.27 -32.36 -14.07
C THR A 150 -4.43 -33.59 -14.40
N TYR A 151 -4.35 -34.54 -13.47
CA TYR A 151 -4.04 -35.91 -13.83
C TYR A 151 -5.28 -36.45 -14.54
N PRO A 152 -5.19 -36.83 -15.83
CA PRO A 152 -6.25 -37.60 -16.45
C PRO A 152 -6.30 -38.93 -15.70
N SER A 153 -7.37 -39.13 -14.92
CA SER A 153 -7.70 -40.45 -14.41
C SER A 153 -8.09 -41.30 -15.62
N ILE A 154 -7.12 -42.00 -16.19
CA ILE A 154 -7.35 -43.15 -17.04
C ILE A 154 -8.10 -44.18 -16.20
N SER A 155 -9.42 -44.20 -16.34
CA SER A 155 -10.23 -45.35 -15.93
C SER A 155 -10.43 -46.20 -17.18
N ASP A 156 -9.63 -47.25 -17.28
CA ASP A 156 -9.98 -48.42 -18.07
C ASP A 156 -11.19 -49.08 -17.40
N GLU A 157 -12.33 -49.13 -18.09
CA GLU A 157 -13.25 -50.26 -17.96
C GLU A 157 -14.15 -50.33 -19.20
N ALA A 158 -14.11 -51.48 -19.84
CA ALA A 158 -14.76 -51.79 -21.09
C ALA A 158 -16.01 -52.61 -20.81
N SER A 159 -17.17 -52.12 -21.25
CA SER A 159 -18.33 -52.96 -21.61
C SER A 159 -19.35 -52.18 -22.47
N GLU A 160 -19.40 -52.56 -23.75
CA GLU A 160 -20.60 -52.91 -24.56
C GLU A 160 -21.99 -52.80 -23.87
N VAL A 161 -23.14 -52.42 -24.47
CA VAL A 161 -23.69 -52.41 -25.85
C VAL A 161 -24.99 -51.54 -25.87
N GLN A 162 -25.13 -50.63 -26.87
CA GLN A 162 -26.34 -50.21 -27.65
C GLN A 162 -27.62 -49.62 -26.96
N PRO A 163 -28.60 -49.04 -27.68
CA PRO A 163 -28.63 -48.09 -28.82
C PRO A 163 -29.56 -46.85 -28.55
N GLY A 164 -29.53 -45.79 -29.38
CA GLY A 164 -30.59 -44.73 -29.42
C GLY A 164 -31.82 -45.16 -30.25
N PRO A 165 -32.76 -44.29 -30.71
CA PRO A 165 -33.13 -42.89 -30.38
C PRO A 165 -34.67 -42.65 -30.22
N SER A 166 -35.13 -41.48 -29.72
CA SER A 166 -36.46 -40.81 -30.00
C SER A 166 -36.65 -39.64 -29.00
N THR A 167 -36.77 -38.34 -29.35
CA THR A 167 -37.73 -37.57 -30.17
C THR A 167 -39.04 -37.21 -29.45
N GLN A 168 -39.20 -35.89 -29.21
CA GLN A 168 -40.40 -35.06 -28.96
C GLN A 168 -41.11 -35.29 -27.61
N GLU A 169 -41.58 -34.26 -26.87
CA GLU A 169 -42.65 -33.34 -27.27
C GLU A 169 -42.47 -31.91 -26.71
N GLU A 170 -42.71 -30.92 -27.58
CA GLU A 170 -42.97 -29.52 -27.28
C GLU A 170 -44.47 -29.32 -27.03
N ASP A 171 -44.83 -28.55 -26.02
CA ASP A 171 -45.89 -27.52 -25.97
C ASP A 171 -45.89 -27.00 -24.51
N VAL A 172 -45.94 -25.70 -24.20
CA VAL A 172 -47.12 -24.84 -24.34
C VAL A 172 -46.67 -23.37 -24.26
N GLU A 173 -46.92 -22.65 -25.35
CA GLU A 173 -47.62 -21.35 -25.42
C GLU A 173 -47.11 -20.12 -24.63
N LYS A 174 -46.62 -19.13 -25.40
CA LYS A 174 -46.65 -17.70 -25.05
C LYS A 174 -48.01 -17.10 -25.45
N PRO A 175 -48.48 -16.08 -24.71
CA PRO A 175 -48.73 -14.79 -25.38
C PRO A 175 -48.16 -13.64 -24.53
N SER A 176 -47.25 -12.81 -25.02
CA SER A 176 -47.49 -11.63 -25.89
C SER A 176 -48.73 -10.84 -25.50
N MET A 177 -48.53 -9.66 -24.90
CA MET A 177 -49.29 -8.46 -25.24
C MET A 177 -48.51 -7.21 -24.79
N SER A 178 -48.24 -6.38 -25.79
CA SER A 178 -47.65 -5.06 -25.72
C SER A 178 -48.72 -4.04 -25.35
N GLN A 179 -48.35 -2.98 -24.62
CA GLN A 179 -48.46 -1.56 -25.01
C GLN A 179 -48.06 -0.67 -23.83
#